data_AF-A0A0K9PG44-F1
#
_entry.id   AF-A0A0K9PG44-F1
#
_cell.length_a   1.000
_cell.length_b   1.000
_cell.length_c   1.000
_cell.angle_alpha   90.00
_cell.angle_beta   90.00
_cell.angle_gamma   90.00
#
_symmetry.space_group_name_H-M   'P 1'
#
loop_
_entity.id
_entity.type
_entity.pdbx_description
1 polymer ?
#
loop_
_entity_poly.entity_id
_entity_poly.type
_entity_poly.pdbx_seq_one_letter_code
_entity_poly.pdbx_strand_id
1 'polypeptide(L)'
;IFDTLSVIIWVPIYAFFIVPIARKFTGNQRGFTQLTRMGIGHVISILAMLCAGFLERTRLNKVKELNIYDSSEYVPISIFWQVPQYFFIGAAEVFTSIGQLEFFYDQAPDTMRSMCSALSLTTMSLGSYLSTLLVTIVTYATTRNGQPGWIPDNLNEGKLHYFFFLLGGLGLISFLLYLKVARWFTYKNADHL
;
A
#
# COMPACT_ATOMS: atom_id res chain seq x y z
N ILE A 1 13.77 4.39 4.65
CA ILE A 1 14.49 3.83 5.82
C ILE A 1 13.53 3.07 6.73
N PHE A 2 12.55 3.70 7.38
CA PHE A 2 11.58 2.98 8.23
C PHE A 2 10.81 1.90 7.47
N ASP A 3 10.34 2.23 6.27
CA ASP A 3 9.71 1.28 5.35
C ASP A 3 10.63 0.10 5.01
N THR A 4 11.84 0.39 4.55
CA THR A 4 12.87 -0.62 4.25
C THR A 4 13.20 -1.53 5.43
N LEU A 5 13.30 -0.97 6.65
CA LEU A 5 13.52 -1.75 7.88
C LEU A 5 12.32 -2.64 8.21
N SER A 6 11.10 -2.12 8.03
CA SER A 6 9.86 -2.88 8.19
C SER A 6 9.83 -4.08 7.24
N VAL A 7 10.17 -3.87 5.96
CA VAL A 7 10.26 -4.95 4.96
C VAL A 7 11.32 -5.98 5.36
N ILE A 8 12.51 -5.54 5.77
CA ILE A 8 13.59 -6.45 6.20
C ILE A 8 13.17 -7.31 7.40
N ILE A 9 12.36 -6.76 8.32
CA ILE A 9 11.82 -7.51 9.47
C ILE A 9 10.69 -8.46 9.02
N TRP A 10 9.83 -8.02 8.10
CA TRP A 10 8.70 -8.81 7.64
C TRP A 10 9.09 -9.98 6.74
N VAL A 11 10.16 -9.87 5.96
CA VAL A 11 10.66 -10.95 5.10
C VAL A 11 10.94 -12.26 5.87
N PRO A 12 11.76 -12.28 6.94
CA PRO A 12 11.99 -13.49 7.72
C PRO A 12 10.73 -13.93 8.48
N ILE A 13 9.92 -13.01 9.01
CA ILE A 13 8.65 -13.36 9.67
C ILE A 13 7.71 -14.08 8.69
N TYR A 14 7.66 -13.61 7.45
CA TYR A 14 6.86 -14.24 6.42
C TYR A 14 7.40 -15.64 6.11
N ALA A 15 8.70 -15.76 5.82
CA ALA A 15 9.32 -17.02 5.42
C ALA A 15 9.29 -18.09 6.52
N PHE A 16 9.54 -17.72 7.78
CA PHE A 16 9.66 -18.66 8.90
C PHE A 16 8.36 -18.87 9.68
N PHE A 17 7.43 -17.92 9.66
CA PHE A 17 6.21 -18.00 10.46
C PHE A 17 4.95 -18.11 9.60
N ILE A 18 4.76 -17.21 8.63
CA ILE A 18 3.54 -17.15 7.84
C ILE A 18 3.45 -18.31 6.84
N VAL A 19 4.53 -18.65 6.14
CA VAL A 19 4.57 -19.79 5.20
C VAL A 19 4.21 -21.12 5.89
N PRO A 20 4.83 -21.52 7.00
CA PRO A 20 4.47 -22.78 7.66
C PRO A 20 3.09 -22.75 8.30
N ILE A 21 2.63 -21.61 8.85
CA ILE A 21 1.26 -21.47 9.36
C ILE A 21 0.24 -21.59 8.22
N ALA A 22 0.47 -20.92 7.10
CA ALA A 22 -0.38 -21.02 5.92
C ALA A 22 -0.42 -22.46 5.37
N ARG A 23 0.70 -23.17 5.39
CA ARG A 23 0.78 -24.58 5.01
C ARG A 23 0.01 -25.48 5.99
N LYS A 24 0.05 -25.16 7.29
CA LYS A 24 -0.59 -25.93 8.36
C LYS A 24 -2.11 -25.69 8.42
N PHE A 25 -2.56 -24.47 8.14
CA PHE A 25 -3.98 -24.10 8.27
C PHE A 25 -4.83 -24.54 7.08
N THR A 26 -4.29 -24.51 5.86
CA THR A 26 -5.09 -24.84 4.66
C THR A 26 -4.95 -26.30 4.20
N GLY A 27 -4.07 -27.09 4.81
CA GLY A 27 -3.97 -28.54 4.55
C GLY A 27 -3.60 -28.95 3.12
N ASN A 28 -3.35 -27.98 2.23
CA ASN A 28 -3.04 -28.16 0.81
C ASN A 28 -1.56 -27.82 0.58
N GLN A 29 -0.84 -28.50 -0.33
CA GLN A 29 0.61 -28.27 -0.50
C GLN A 29 0.99 -26.80 -0.81
N ARG A 30 0.04 -26.01 -1.33
CA ARG A 30 0.21 -24.58 -1.67
C ARG A 30 -0.37 -23.58 -0.64
N GLY A 31 -1.08 -24.02 0.41
CA GLY A 31 -1.61 -23.13 1.45
C GLY A 31 -2.76 -22.22 0.97
N PHE A 32 -2.49 -20.98 0.57
CA PHE A 32 -3.51 -20.04 0.06
C PHE A 32 -3.47 -19.96 -1.47
N THR A 33 -4.60 -19.70 -2.15
CA THR A 33 -4.55 -19.32 -3.58
C THR A 33 -3.76 -18.02 -3.72
N GLN A 34 -2.92 -17.94 -4.77
CA GLN A 34 -2.01 -16.80 -5.00
C GLN A 34 -2.77 -15.47 -5.06
N LEU A 35 -3.97 -15.49 -5.65
CA LEU A 35 -4.86 -14.33 -5.70
C LEU A 35 -5.37 -13.92 -4.31
N THR A 36 -5.62 -14.86 -3.40
CA THR A 36 -6.03 -14.53 -2.03
C THR A 36 -4.90 -13.87 -1.26
N ARG A 37 -3.64 -14.32 -1.44
CA ARG A 37 -2.47 -13.70 -0.81
C ARG A 37 -2.27 -12.26 -1.27
N MET A 38 -2.35 -12.01 -2.58
CA MET A 38 -2.33 -10.66 -3.14
C MET A 38 -3.49 -9.79 -2.61
N GLY A 39 -4.69 -10.35 -2.52
CA GLY A 39 -5.87 -9.65 -1.99
C GLY A 39 -5.68 -9.23 -0.52
N ILE A 40 -5.11 -10.11 0.31
CA ILE A 40 -4.77 -9.78 1.71
C ILE A 40 -3.78 -8.60 1.75
N GLY A 41 -2.75 -8.60 0.89
CA GLY A 41 -1.82 -7.48 0.77
C GLY A 41 -2.53 -6.15 0.50
N HIS A 42 -3.44 -6.12 -0.48
CA HIS A 42 -4.24 -4.92 -0.77
C HIS A 42 -5.10 -4.45 0.41
N VAL A 43 -5.75 -5.37 1.13
CA VAL A 43 -6.54 -5.03 2.32
C VAL A 43 -5.66 -4.43 3.42
N ILE A 44 -4.48 -5.01 3.66
CA ILE A 44 -3.53 -4.48 4.63
C ILE A 44 -3.03 -3.09 4.21
N SER A 45 -2.78 -2.84 2.92
CA SER A 45 -2.44 -1.50 2.42
C SER A 45 -3.54 -0.47 2.69
N ILE A 46 -4.81 -0.84 2.50
CA ILE A 46 -5.95 0.06 2.80
C ILE A 46 -5.98 0.38 4.29
N LEU A 47 -5.82 -0.63 5.16
CA LEU A 47 -5.74 -0.43 6.61
C LEU A 47 -4.57 0.47 7.00
N ALA A 48 -3.41 0.29 6.37
CA ALA A 48 -2.25 1.15 6.62
C ALA A 48 -2.54 2.62 6.28
N MET A 49 -3.21 2.86 5.15
CA MET A 49 -3.59 4.19 4.71
C MET A 49 -4.65 4.83 5.62
N LEU A 50 -5.59 4.03 6.15
CA LEU A 50 -6.53 4.49 7.18
C LEU A 50 -5.80 4.88 8.47
N CYS A 51 -4.87 4.05 8.94
CA CYS A 51 -4.04 4.37 10.10
C CYS A 51 -3.26 5.67 9.90
N ALA A 52 -2.68 5.90 8.72
CA ALA A 52 -1.99 7.15 8.36
C ALA A 52 -2.94 8.37 8.39
N GLY A 53 -4.18 8.21 7.87
CA GLY A 53 -5.19 9.28 7.94
C GLY A 53 -5.60 9.63 9.37
N PHE A 54 -5.77 8.64 10.25
CA PHE A 54 -6.08 8.85 11.66
C PHE A 54 -4.92 9.48 12.43
N LEU A 55 -3.70 9.03 12.15
CA LEU A 55 -2.46 9.58 12.68
C LEU A 55 -2.37 11.08 12.37
N GLU A 56 -2.55 11.45 11.11
CA GLU A 56 -2.46 12.83 10.66
C GLU A 56 -3.57 13.71 11.25
N ARG A 57 -4.77 13.16 11.42
CA ARG A 57 -5.86 13.86 12.13
C ARG A 57 -5.50 14.13 13.60
N THR A 58 -4.87 13.17 14.26
CA THR A 58 -4.37 13.33 15.64
C THR A 58 -3.24 14.36 15.70
N ARG A 59 -2.34 14.35 14.70
CA ARG A 59 -1.27 15.34 14.56
C ARG A 59 -1.82 16.76 14.44
N LEU A 60 -2.74 16.95 13.51
CA LEU A 60 -3.38 18.24 13.26
C LEU A 60 -4.17 18.73 14.47
N ASN A 61 -4.91 17.86 15.17
CA ASN A 61 -5.62 18.27 16.39
C ASN A 61 -4.69 18.85 17.46
N LYS A 62 -3.50 18.26 17.66
CA LYS A 62 -2.49 18.80 18.58
C LYS A 62 -1.92 20.14 18.12
N VAL A 63 -1.76 20.35 16.81
CA VAL A 63 -1.37 21.65 16.26
C VAL A 63 -2.43 22.71 16.55
N LYS A 64 -3.73 22.35 16.43
CA LYS A 64 -4.83 23.26 16.74
C LYS A 64 -4.90 23.62 18.23
N GLU A 65 -4.72 22.65 19.11
CA GLU A 65 -4.73 22.86 20.57
C GLU A 65 -3.58 23.75 21.04
N LEU A 66 -2.41 23.62 20.43
CA LEU A 66 -1.23 24.43 20.75
C LEU A 66 -1.21 25.78 20.01
N ASN A 67 -2.17 26.03 19.10
CA ASN A 67 -2.31 27.24 18.30
C ASN A 67 -1.07 27.62 17.47
N ILE A 68 -0.25 26.62 17.11
CA ILE A 68 1.03 26.78 16.40
C ILE A 68 0.79 26.79 14.89
N TYR A 69 -0.05 27.69 14.41
CA TYR A 69 -0.32 27.84 12.99
C TYR A 69 0.78 28.65 12.28
N ASP A 70 1.35 29.64 12.97
CA ASP A 70 2.29 30.63 12.42
C ASP A 70 3.77 30.33 12.71
N SER A 71 4.06 29.50 13.71
CA SER A 71 5.43 29.13 14.05
C SER A 71 5.79 27.85 13.29
N SER A 72 6.93 27.86 12.59
CA SER A 72 7.64 26.67 12.13
C SER A 72 8.21 25.82 13.29
N GLU A 73 7.57 25.88 14.46
CA GLU A 73 7.91 25.10 15.64
C GLU A 73 7.45 23.65 15.48
N TYR A 74 8.35 22.77 15.90
CA TYR A 74 8.17 21.33 15.86
C TYR A 74 6.91 20.92 16.62
N VAL A 75 5.99 20.25 15.93
CA VAL A 75 4.88 19.58 16.61
C VAL A 75 5.48 18.50 17.52
N PRO A 76 5.23 18.52 18.85
CA PRO A 76 5.83 17.58 19.80
C PRO A 76 5.13 16.22 19.71
N ILE A 77 5.22 15.59 18.55
CA ILE A 77 4.75 14.23 18.29
C ILE A 77 5.96 13.39 18.00
N SER A 78 6.09 12.34 18.80
CA SER A 78 7.16 11.38 18.61
C SER A 78 7.01 10.67 17.26
N ILE A 79 8.11 10.54 16.52
CA ILE A 79 8.17 9.81 15.24
C ILE A 79 7.71 8.34 15.38
N PHE A 80 7.71 7.79 16.60
CA PHE A 80 7.18 6.47 16.92
C PHE A 80 5.70 6.30 16.57
N TRP A 81 4.93 7.37 16.53
CA TRP A 81 3.52 7.33 16.10
C TRP A 81 3.36 6.91 14.63
N GLN A 82 4.41 7.04 13.82
CA GLN A 82 4.45 6.62 12.43
C GLN A 82 4.82 5.14 12.24
N VAL A 83 5.22 4.44 13.32
CA VAL A 83 5.60 3.03 13.28
C VAL A 83 4.44 2.12 12.82
N PRO A 84 3.19 2.25 13.33
CA PRO A 84 2.10 1.39 12.93
C PRO A 84 1.82 1.44 11.42
N GLN A 85 1.83 2.63 10.81
CA GLN A 85 1.57 2.76 9.36
C GLN A 85 2.65 2.05 8.52
N TYR A 86 3.94 2.22 8.85
CA TYR A 86 5.03 1.56 8.12
C TYR A 86 5.09 0.06 8.39
N PHE A 87 4.67 -0.36 9.58
CA PHE A 87 4.54 -1.78 9.91
C PHE A 87 3.50 -2.47 9.02
N PHE A 88 2.33 -1.85 8.82
CA PHE A 88 1.31 -2.38 7.93
C PHE A 88 1.69 -2.27 6.45
N ILE A 89 2.35 -1.20 6.01
CA ILE A 89 2.85 -1.07 4.62
C ILE A 89 3.86 -2.18 4.32
N GLY A 90 4.85 -2.39 5.19
CA GLY A 90 5.84 -3.45 5.01
C GLY A 90 5.21 -4.84 4.98
N ALA A 91 4.21 -5.10 5.82
CA ALA A 91 3.43 -6.34 5.76
C ALA A 91 2.76 -6.49 4.38
N ALA A 92 2.02 -5.46 3.95
CA ALA A 92 1.29 -5.48 2.68
C ALA A 92 2.20 -5.69 1.47
N GLU A 93 3.38 -5.06 1.47
CA GLU A 93 4.38 -5.20 0.42
C GLU A 93 4.89 -6.64 0.34
N VAL A 94 5.26 -7.24 1.47
CA VAL A 94 5.76 -8.62 1.51
C VAL A 94 4.68 -9.61 1.03
N PHE A 95 3.44 -9.45 1.49
CA PHE A 95 2.32 -10.30 1.04
C PHE A 95 2.04 -10.16 -0.47
N THR A 96 2.06 -8.93 -0.98
CA THR A 96 1.77 -8.66 -2.40
C THR A 96 2.91 -9.13 -3.29
N SER A 97 4.16 -8.82 -2.94
CA SER A 97 5.36 -9.19 -3.71
C SER A 97 5.52 -10.71 -3.81
N ILE A 98 5.30 -11.43 -2.72
CA ILE A 98 5.40 -12.90 -2.74
C ILE A 98 4.25 -13.51 -3.54
N GLY A 99 3.02 -12.99 -3.40
CA GLY A 99 1.89 -13.40 -4.21
C GLY A 99 2.13 -13.18 -5.71
N GLN A 100 2.71 -12.03 -6.08
CA GLN A 100 3.11 -11.70 -7.46
C GLN A 100 4.17 -12.65 -7.99
N LEU A 101 5.21 -12.89 -7.20
CA LEU A 101 6.31 -13.75 -7.58
C LEU A 101 5.81 -15.19 -7.83
N GLU A 102 5.09 -15.78 -6.88
CA GLU A 102 4.52 -17.13 -7.06
C GLU A 102 3.57 -17.22 -8.26
N PHE A 103 2.70 -16.21 -8.45
CA PHE A 103 1.78 -16.19 -9.60
C PHE A 103 2.55 -16.17 -10.93
N PHE A 104 3.57 -15.33 -11.04
CA PHE A 104 4.41 -15.29 -12.24
C PHE A 104 5.15 -16.61 -12.46
N TYR A 105 5.68 -17.25 -11.41
CA TYR A 105 6.38 -18.53 -11.55
C TYR A 105 5.45 -19.69 -11.92
N ASP A 106 4.20 -19.70 -11.43
CA ASP A 106 3.25 -20.81 -11.65
C ASP A 106 2.43 -20.66 -12.95
N GLN A 107 2.20 -19.43 -13.41
CA GLN A 107 1.38 -19.15 -14.60
C GLN A 107 2.20 -18.78 -15.85
N ALA A 108 3.45 -18.33 -15.72
CA ALA A 108 4.26 -17.99 -16.89
C ALA A 108 5.02 -19.22 -17.44
N PRO A 109 4.94 -19.51 -18.75
CA PRO A 109 5.86 -20.42 -19.42
C PRO A 109 7.31 -19.94 -19.23
N ASP A 110 8.27 -20.86 -19.17
CA ASP A 110 9.71 -20.54 -18.99
C ASP A 110 10.24 -19.51 -20.01
N THR A 111 9.66 -19.49 -21.22
CA THR A 111 9.99 -18.57 -22.31
C THR A 111 9.41 -17.15 -22.14
N MET A 112 8.46 -16.94 -21.23
CA MET A 112 7.78 -15.64 -21.02
C MET A 112 8.20 -14.92 -19.73
N ARG A 113 9.13 -15.48 -18.94
CA ARG A 113 9.58 -14.86 -17.68
C ARG A 113 10.14 -13.45 -17.86
N SER A 114 10.87 -13.20 -18.96
CA SER A 114 11.40 -11.86 -19.28
C SER A 114 10.27 -10.83 -19.52
N MET A 115 9.18 -11.26 -20.17
CA MET A 115 8.01 -10.42 -20.39
C MET A 115 7.27 -10.13 -19.09
N CYS A 116 7.14 -11.10 -18.18
CA CYS A 116 6.57 -10.89 -16.84
C CYS A 116 7.37 -9.87 -16.02
N SER A 117 8.70 -9.97 -16.02
CA SER A 117 9.57 -8.98 -15.37
C SER A 117 9.43 -7.59 -15.98
N ALA A 118 9.35 -7.48 -17.32
CA ALA A 118 9.13 -6.22 -18.01
C ALA A 118 7.76 -5.59 -17.68
N LEU A 119 6.71 -6.41 -17.59
CA LEU A 119 5.37 -5.97 -17.17
C LEU A 119 5.35 -5.50 -15.71
N SER A 120 6.06 -6.19 -14.82
CA SER A 120 6.21 -5.76 -13.42
C SER A 120 6.91 -4.40 -13.33
N LEU A 121 8.03 -4.22 -14.04
CA LEU A 121 8.74 -2.94 -14.11
C LEU A 121 7.84 -1.83 -14.67
N THR A 122 7.10 -2.12 -15.73
CA THR A 122 6.17 -1.17 -16.35
C THR A 122 5.05 -0.79 -15.40
N THR A 123 4.52 -1.75 -14.64
CA THR A 123 3.51 -1.49 -13.60
C THR A 123 4.06 -0.57 -12.52
N MET A 124 5.32 -0.77 -12.10
CA MET A 124 5.98 0.10 -11.14
C MET A 124 6.19 1.52 -11.69
N SER A 125 6.63 1.65 -12.94
CA SER A 125 6.74 2.96 -13.61
C SER A 125 5.39 3.68 -13.73
N LEU A 126 4.34 2.96 -14.15
CA LEU A 126 2.98 3.49 -14.22
C LEU A 126 2.47 3.92 -12.84
N GLY A 127 2.77 3.16 -11.79
CA GLY A 127 2.45 3.53 -10.41
C GLY A 127 3.10 4.84 -9.99
N SER A 128 4.39 5.04 -10.32
CA SER A 128 5.10 6.29 -10.06
C SER A 128 4.50 7.47 -10.84
N TYR A 129 4.16 7.28 -12.12
CA TYR A 129 3.51 8.32 -12.91
C TYR A 129 2.12 8.69 -12.37
N LEU A 130 1.32 7.68 -12.00
CA LEU A 130 0.01 7.89 -11.39
C LEU A 130 0.13 8.63 -10.06
N SER A 131 1.13 8.31 -9.24
CA SER A 131 1.39 9.02 -7.99
C SER A 131 1.67 10.51 -8.23
N THR A 132 2.58 10.82 -9.14
CA THR A 132 2.89 12.22 -9.51
C THR A 132 1.66 12.94 -10.07
N LEU A 133 0.94 12.30 -10.98
CA LEU A 133 -0.26 12.86 -11.59
C LEU A 133 -1.35 13.14 -10.54
N LEU A 134 -1.57 12.20 -9.61
CA LEU A 134 -2.52 12.35 -8.52
C LEU A 134 -2.15 13.53 -7.62
N VAL A 135 -0.87 13.67 -7.25
CA VAL A 135 -0.38 14.84 -6.50
C VAL A 135 -0.62 16.12 -7.29
N THR A 136 -0.27 16.16 -8.59
CA THR A 136 -0.47 17.34 -9.44
C THR A 136 -1.95 17.73 -9.54
N ILE A 137 -2.86 16.77 -9.74
CA ILE A 137 -4.31 17.03 -9.77
C ILE A 137 -4.79 17.57 -8.42
N VAL A 138 -4.39 16.96 -7.31
CA VAL A 138 -4.81 17.41 -5.97
C VAL A 138 -4.29 18.83 -5.70
N THR A 139 -3.03 19.12 -6.00
CA THR A 139 -2.46 20.45 -5.85
C THR A 139 -3.20 21.46 -6.74
N TYR A 140 -3.38 21.16 -8.02
CA TYR A 140 -4.08 22.04 -8.95
C TYR A 140 -5.54 22.30 -8.56
N ALA A 141 -6.28 21.25 -8.20
CA ALA A 141 -7.68 21.34 -7.80
C ALA A 141 -7.86 22.13 -6.49
N THR A 142 -6.92 22.01 -5.55
CA THR A 142 -7.04 22.65 -4.23
C THR A 142 -6.48 24.08 -4.20
N THR A 143 -5.49 24.41 -5.03
CA THR A 143 -4.93 25.77 -5.13
C THR A 143 -5.84 26.75 -5.91
N ARG A 144 -6.87 26.24 -6.61
CA ARG A 144 -7.74 27.00 -7.53
C ARG A 144 -8.50 28.18 -6.91
N ASN A 145 -8.63 28.25 -5.58
CA ASN A 145 -9.35 29.30 -4.86
C ASN A 145 -8.45 30.23 -4.01
N GLY A 146 -7.13 30.25 -4.25
CA GLY A 146 -6.19 31.09 -3.47
C GLY A 146 -5.97 30.61 -2.03
N GLN A 147 -6.41 29.39 -1.71
CA GLN A 147 -6.14 28.71 -0.45
C GLN A 147 -4.87 27.85 -0.55
N PRO A 148 -4.16 27.60 0.57
CA PRO A 148 -2.85 26.93 0.59
C PRO A 148 -2.82 25.49 0.01
N GLY A 149 -3.97 24.87 -0.27
CA GLY A 149 -4.03 23.52 -0.84
C GLY A 149 -4.08 22.40 0.21
N TRP A 150 -4.24 21.14 -0.22
CA TRP A 150 -4.15 19.98 0.69
C TRP A 150 -2.70 19.65 1.05
N ILE A 151 -1.76 20.08 0.21
CA ILE A 151 -0.30 19.96 0.41
C ILE A 151 0.33 21.34 0.18
N PRO A 152 0.24 22.28 1.15
CA PRO A 152 0.96 23.54 1.10
C PRO A 152 2.42 23.36 1.50
N ASP A 153 3.26 24.35 1.19
CA ASP A 153 4.63 24.43 1.72
C ASP A 153 4.64 24.46 3.26
N ASN A 154 3.59 25.00 3.88
CA ASN A 154 3.34 24.88 5.32
C ASN A 154 2.38 23.72 5.62
N LEU A 155 2.94 22.57 6.02
CA LEU A 155 2.20 21.35 6.37
C LEU A 155 1.23 21.52 7.56
N ASN A 156 1.37 22.58 8.37
CA ASN A 156 0.50 22.85 9.52
C ASN A 156 -0.85 23.46 9.10
N GLU A 157 -0.91 24.13 7.96
CA GLU A 157 -2.16 24.63 7.36
C GLU A 157 -2.79 23.63 6.40
N GLY A 158 -2.00 22.65 5.95
CA GLY A 158 -2.39 21.63 4.98
C GLY A 158 -3.40 20.62 5.51
N LYS A 159 -4.42 20.34 4.72
CA LYS A 159 -5.43 19.31 5.00
C LYS A 159 -4.96 17.91 4.57
N LEU A 160 -3.75 17.51 4.98
CA LEU A 160 -3.08 16.29 4.53
C LEU A 160 -3.86 14.99 4.84
N HIS A 161 -4.67 14.99 5.91
CA HIS A 161 -5.55 13.87 6.23
C HIS A 161 -6.56 13.54 5.11
N TYR A 162 -7.08 14.54 4.37
CA TYR A 162 -7.97 14.28 3.23
C TYR A 162 -7.24 13.59 2.08
N PHE A 163 -5.96 13.89 1.87
CA PHE A 163 -5.14 13.22 0.89
C PHE A 163 -4.95 11.73 1.24
N PHE A 164 -4.68 11.41 2.52
CA PHE A 164 -4.59 10.03 2.97
C PHE A 164 -5.93 9.28 2.87
N PHE A 165 -7.05 9.92 3.21
CA PHE A 165 -8.37 9.30 3.00
C PHE A 165 -8.69 9.09 1.52
N LEU A 166 -8.30 10.03 0.64
CA LEU A 166 -8.43 9.88 -0.81
C LEU A 166 -7.61 8.70 -1.32
N LEU A 167 -6.35 8.57 -0.89
CA LEU A 167 -5.51 7.43 -1.21
C LEU A 167 -6.10 6.11 -0.69
N GLY A 168 -6.67 6.11 0.51
CA GLY A 168 -7.36 4.95 1.07
C GLY A 168 -8.59 4.55 0.25
N GLY A 169 -9.39 5.54 -0.17
CA GLY A 169 -10.54 5.33 -1.05
C GLY A 169 -10.13 4.81 -2.44
N LEU A 170 -9.07 5.37 -3.02
CA LEU A 170 -8.51 4.91 -4.30
C LEU A 170 -7.97 3.48 -4.18
N GLY A 171 -7.29 3.15 -3.08
CA GLY A 171 -6.87 1.79 -2.75
C GLY A 171 -8.04 0.81 -2.63
N LEU A 172 -9.16 1.24 -2.04
CA LEU A 172 -10.39 0.44 -1.98
C LEU A 172 -11.00 0.20 -3.36
N ILE A 173 -11.02 1.22 -4.24
CA ILE A 173 -11.46 1.06 -5.63
C ILE A 173 -10.55 0.07 -6.37
N SER A 174 -9.22 0.21 -6.23
CA SER A 174 -8.25 -0.73 -6.81
C SER A 174 -8.47 -2.16 -6.31
N PHE A 175 -8.78 -2.35 -5.02
CA PHE A 175 -9.12 -3.66 -4.47
C PHE A 175 -10.42 -4.23 -5.04
N LEU A 176 -11.46 -3.42 -5.22
CA LEU A 176 -12.73 -3.87 -5.81
C LEU A 176 -12.56 -4.25 -7.29
N LEU A 177 -11.76 -3.49 -8.04
CA LEU A 177 -11.40 -3.84 -9.41
C LEU A 177 -10.59 -5.15 -9.44
N TYR A 178 -9.63 -5.30 -8.53
CA TYR A 178 -8.88 -6.53 -8.35
C TYR A 178 -9.80 -7.72 -8.08
N LEU A 179 -10.77 -7.60 -7.16
CA LEU A 179 -11.74 -8.65 -6.88
C LEU A 179 -12.62 -9.01 -8.09
N LYS A 180 -13.03 -8.02 -8.89
CA LYS A 180 -13.78 -8.27 -10.12
C LYS A 180 -12.93 -9.08 -11.12
N VAL A 181 -11.69 -8.68 -11.33
CA VAL A 181 -10.75 -9.38 -12.22
C VAL A 181 -10.45 -10.78 -11.69
N ALA A 182 -10.19 -10.92 -10.39
CA ALA A 182 -9.95 -12.20 -9.73
C ALA A 182 -11.14 -13.16 -9.83
N ARG A 183 -12.38 -12.65 -9.76
CA ARG A 183 -13.60 -13.46 -9.97
C ARG A 183 -13.79 -13.88 -11.42
N TRP A 184 -13.36 -13.05 -12.37
CA TRP A 184 -13.38 -13.39 -13.80
C TRP A 184 -12.24 -14.34 -14.20
N PHE A 185 -11.15 -14.33 -13.44
CA PHE A 185 -9.99 -15.16 -13.73
C PHE A 185 -10.27 -16.63 -13.36
N THR A 186 -10.50 -17.45 -14.38
CA THR A 186 -10.63 -18.90 -14.21
C THR A 186 -9.22 -19.50 -14.13
N TYR A 187 -8.90 -20.17 -13.02
CA TYR A 187 -7.63 -20.91 -12.89
C TYR A 187 -7.55 -21.95 -14.03
N LYS A 188 -6.41 -21.99 -14.73
CA LYS A 188 -6.14 -23.06 -15.70
C LYS A 188 -5.97 -24.35 -14.90
N ASN A 189 -6.94 -25.26 -14.97
CA ASN A 189 -6.82 -26.61 -14.42
C ASN A 189 -5.63 -27.30 -15.11
N ALA A 190 -4.60 -27.64 -14.34
CA ALA A 190 -3.50 -28.48 -14.78
C ALA A 190 -3.90 -29.98 -14.68
N ASP A 191 -5.10 -30.33 -15.16
CA ASP A 191 -5.62 -31.71 -15.14
C ASP A 191 -5.40 -32.45 -16.46
N HIS A 192 -4.49 -31.96 -17.30
CA HIS A 192 -4.05 -32.68 -18.50
C HIS A 192 -2.55 -32.56 -18.68
N LEU A 193 -1.79 -33.41 -17.98
CA LEU A 193 -0.62 -34.12 -18.49
C LEU A 193 -0.46 -35.44 -17.72
#